data_AF-A0A2N1SX00-F1
#
_entry.id   AF-A0A2N1SX00-F1
#
_cell.length_a   1.000
_cell.length_b   1.000
_cell.length_c   1.000
_cell.angle_alpha   90.00
_cell.angle_beta   90.00
_cell.angle_gamma   90.00
#
_symmetry.space_group_name_H-M   'P 1'
#
loop_
_entity.id
_entity.type
_entity.pdbx_description
1 polymer ?
#
loop_
_entity_poly.entity_id
_entity_poly.type
_entity_poly.pdbx_seq_one_letter_code
_entity_poly.pdbx_strand_id
1 'polypeptide(L)' 'MPRRNKANKIVRSQILMRDNCDSKNQYLTKKQATEVAEYQMLINFNLELSVYKCESCYKWHLTRQSKASNKPNQNQI' A
#
# COMPACT_ATOMS: atom_id res chain seq x y z
N MET A 1 -23.73 -47.55 -11.40
CA MET A 1 -22.69 -46.49 -11.37
C MET A 1 -23.33 -45.15 -11.68
N PRO A 2 -23.16 -44.13 -10.81
CA PRO A 2 -23.11 -42.74 -11.25
C PRO A 2 -21.86 -42.04 -10.72
N ARG A 3 -21.08 -41.43 -11.63
CA ARG A 3 -19.92 -40.59 -11.31
C ARG A 3 -20.43 -39.25 -10.81
N ARG A 4 -20.39 -39.03 -9.49
CA ARG A 4 -20.79 -37.76 -8.86
C ARG A 4 -19.79 -36.68 -9.26
N ASN A 5 -20.11 -35.91 -10.30
CA ASN A 5 -19.32 -34.77 -10.71
C ASN A 5 -19.29 -33.74 -9.57
N LYS A 6 -18.10 -33.55 -8.99
CA LYS A 6 -17.79 -32.45 -8.09
C LYS A 6 -18.07 -31.16 -8.83
N ALA A 7 -19.03 -30.37 -8.33
CA ALA A 7 -19.13 -28.99 -8.71
C ALA A 7 -17.86 -28.29 -8.19
N ASN A 8 -16.88 -28.09 -9.07
CA ASN A 8 -15.84 -27.11 -8.85
C ASN A 8 -16.57 -25.77 -8.75
N LYS A 9 -16.88 -25.35 -7.52
CA LYS A 9 -17.20 -23.97 -7.25
C LYS A 9 -15.97 -23.20 -7.68
N ILE A 10 -16.02 -22.67 -8.90
CA ILE A 10 -15.19 -21.54 -9.31
C ILE A 10 -15.61 -20.46 -8.33
N VAL A 11 -14.98 -20.45 -7.15
CA VAL A 11 -14.99 -19.32 -6.25
C VAL A 11 -14.41 -18.25 -7.13
N ARG A 12 -15.29 -17.37 -7.63
CA ARG A 12 -14.91 -16.14 -8.32
C ARG A 12 -13.90 -15.50 -7.38
N SER A 13 -12.61 -15.72 -7.65
CA SER A 13 -11.55 -14.96 -7.04
C SER A 13 -11.89 -13.56 -7.47
N GLN A 14 -12.53 -12.83 -6.56
CA GLN A 14 -12.73 -11.42 -6.70
C GLN A 14 -11.32 -10.92 -6.95
N ILE A 15 -11.05 -10.56 -8.20
CA ILE A 15 -9.89 -9.77 -8.58
C ILE A 15 -10.18 -8.42 -7.92
N LEU A 16 -10.02 -8.37 -6.60
CA LEU A 16 -9.80 -7.14 -5.90
C LEU A 16 -8.54 -6.65 -6.56
N MET A 17 -8.68 -5.60 -7.37
CA MET A 17 -7.59 -4.74 -7.78
C MET A 17 -6.72 -4.61 -6.53
N ARG A 18 -5.61 -5.35 -6.49
CA ARG A 18 -4.68 -5.26 -5.38
C ARG A 18 -4.12 -3.88 -5.53
N ASP A 19 -4.77 -2.94 -4.87
CA ASP A 19 -4.28 -1.60 -4.72
C ASP A 19 -2.82 -1.77 -4.33
N ASN A 20 -1.95 -1.06 -5.04
CA ASN A 20 -0.50 -1.26 -5.06
C ASN A 20 0.19 -0.94 -3.70
N CYS A 21 -0.60 -0.98 -2.62
CA CYS A 21 -0.23 -0.78 -1.24
C CYS A 21 0.14 -2.08 -0.51
N ASP A 22 -0.21 -3.29 -0.98
CA ASP A 22 0.23 -4.56 -0.34
C ASP A 22 1.77 -4.66 -0.22
N SER A 23 2.49 -4.10 -1.19
CA SER A 23 3.96 -4.05 -1.17
C SER A 23 4.54 -2.89 -0.35
N LYS A 24 3.70 -2.00 0.19
CA LYS A 24 4.10 -0.83 0.96
C LYS A 24 3.81 -1.05 2.44
N ASN A 25 4.62 -0.45 3.30
CA ASN A 25 4.30 -0.40 4.73
C ASN A 25 2.97 0.35 4.92
N GLN A 26 2.06 -0.26 5.69
CA GLN A 26 0.73 0.27 5.97
C GLN A 26 0.54 0.32 7.48
N TYR A 27 0.00 1.42 7.98
CA TYR A 27 -0.25 1.63 9.40
C TYR A 27 -1.72 1.94 9.64
N LEU A 28 -2.23 1.47 10.77
CA LEU A 28 -3.66 1.61 11.09
C LEU A 28 -3.97 3.02 11.58
N THR A 29 -3.03 3.65 12.30
CA THR A 29 -3.19 4.97 12.88
C THR A 29 -2.14 5.95 12.37
N LYS A 30 -2.49 7.24 12.32
CA LYS A 30 -1.56 8.31 11.94
C LYS A 30 -0.34 8.33 12.87
N LYS A 31 -0.58 8.18 14.18
CA LYS A 31 0.44 8.20 15.22
C LYS A 31 1.51 7.12 15.00
N GLN A 32 1.08 5.89 14.69
CA GLN A 32 2.01 4.80 14.40
C GLN A 32 2.86 5.10 13.15
N ALA A 33 2.23 5.63 12.10
CA ALA A 33 2.96 6.00 10.89
C ALA A 33 3.97 7.13 11.14
N THR A 34 3.63 8.13 11.95
CA THR A 34 4.53 9.26 12.26
C THR A 34 5.71 8.81 13.11
N GLU A 35 5.49 7.98 14.13
CA GLU A 35 6.56 7.43 14.96
C GLU A 35 7.56 6.63 14.11
N VAL A 36 7.06 5.82 13.18
CA VAL A 36 7.94 5.06 12.28
C VAL A 36 8.65 5.98 11.27
N ALA A 37 7.99 7.03 10.76
CA ALA A 37 8.63 8.03 9.91
C ALA A 37 9.83 8.67 10.64
N GLU A 38 9.59 9.18 11.85
CA GLU A 38 10.59 9.82 12.69
C GLU A 38 11.75 8.88 13.00
N TYR A 39 11.46 7.63 13.37
CA TYR A 39 12.47 6.62 13.63
C TYR A 39 13.35 6.33 12.39
N GLN A 40 12.74 6.23 11.20
CA GLN A 40 13.50 6.03 9.97
C GLN A 40 14.37 7.23 9.58
N MET A 41 13.89 8.45 9.85
CA MET A 41 14.64 9.69 9.65
C MET A 41 15.80 9.83 10.66
N LEU A 42 15.62 9.33 11.88
CA LEU A 42 16.69 9.28 12.90
C LEU A 42 17.82 8.31 12.49
N ILE A 43 17.48 7.18 11.85
CA ILE A 43 18.49 6.25 11.33
C ILE A 43 19.17 6.82 10.08
N ASN A 44 18.39 7.48 9.21
CA ASN A 44 18.87 8.01 7.94
C ASN A 44 18.62 9.52 7.84
N PHE A 45 19.60 10.33 8.24
CA PHE A 45 19.48 11.80 8.21
C PHE A 45 19.22 12.40 6.81
N ASN A 46 19.55 11.67 5.73
CA ASN A 46 19.28 12.08 4.34
C ASN A 46 17.91 11.61 3.82
N LEU A 47 17.10 11.02 4.69
CA LEU A 47 15.76 10.55 4.37
C LEU A 47 14.76 11.50 5.04
N GLU A 48 13.82 12.01 4.24
CA GLU A 48 12.69 12.79 4.74
C GLU A 48 11.41 12.05 4.33
N LEU A 49 10.58 11.72 5.31
CA LEU A 49 9.36 10.93 5.11
C LEU A 49 8.17 11.73 5.59
N SER A 50 7.07 11.64 4.85
CA SER A 50 5.78 12.16 5.27
C SER A 50 4.71 11.09 5.25
N VAL A 51 3.75 11.27 6.14
CA VAL A 51 2.64 10.35 6.34
C VAL A 51 1.41 10.86 5.60
N TYR A 52 0.78 10.01 4.79
CA TYR A 52 -0.48 10.32 4.11
C TYR A 52 -1.47 9.17 4.27
N LYS A 53 -2.77 9.48 4.19
CA LYS A 53 -3.83 8.47 4.19
C LYS A 53 -4.13 8.09 2.74
N CYS A 54 -4.08 6.80 2.42
CA CYS A 54 -4.47 6.33 1.09
C CYS A 54 -6.00 6.28 0.99
N GLU A 55 -6.54 6.73 -0.14
CA GLU A 55 -7.99 6.73 -0.40
C GLU A 55 -8.50 5.35 -0.83
N SER A 56 -7.65 4.50 -1.39
CA SER A 56 -8.04 3.15 -1.83
C SER A 56 -8.11 2.15 -0.67
N CYS A 57 -7.07 2.09 0.17
CA CYS A 57 -7.00 1.13 1.28
C CYS A 57 -7.31 1.73 2.66
N TYR A 58 -7.57 3.04 2.73
CA TYR A 58 -7.89 3.79 3.96
C TYR A 58 -6.85 3.74 5.08
N LYS A 59 -5.66 3.19 4.81
CA LYS A 59 -4.53 3.07 5.75
C LYS A 59 -3.54 4.20 5.58
N TRP A 60 -2.68 4.36 6.58
CA TRP A 60 -1.62 5.35 6.59
C TRP A 60 -0.35 4.78 5.95
N HIS A 61 0.25 5.55 5.05
CA HIS A 61 1.45 5.19 4.34
C HIS A 61 2.52 6.26 4.49
N LEU A 62 3.77 5.82 4.34
CA LEU A 62 4.93 6.68 4.26
C LEU A 62 5.22 6.99 2.79
N THR A 63 5.51 8.25 2.50
CA THR A 63 6.05 8.70 1.22
C THR A 63 7.33 9.48 1.45
N ARG A 64 8.30 9.32 0.56
CA ARG A 64 9.57 10.04 0.65
C ARG A 64 9.37 11.45 0.12
N GLN A 65 9.69 12.44 0.93
CA GLN A 65 9.80 13.83 0.48
C GLN A 65 11.17 14.00 -0.18
N SER A 66 11.27 13.71 -1.47
CA SER A 66 12.45 14.13 -2.22
C SER A 66 12.39 15.65 -2.41
N LYS A 67 13.37 16.39 -1.89
CA LYS A 67 13.51 17.85 -2.09
C LYS A 67 13.59 18.28 -3.57
N ALA A 68 13.72 17.34 -4.50
CA ALA A 68 13.56 17.56 -5.92
C ALA A 68 13.03 16.28 -6.60
N SER A 69 11.75 16.26 -6.96
CA SER A 69 11.30 15.79 -8.28
C SER A 69 9.77 15.82 -8.36
N ASN A 70 9.28 16.87 -9.03
CA ASN A 70 8.00 16.84 -9.71
C ASN A 70 8.04 15.68 -10.73
N LYS A 71 7.52 14.50 -10.38
CA LYS A 71 7.20 13.45 -11.35
C LYS A 71 5.67 13.33 -11.38
N PRO A 72 4.99 13.89 -12.40
CA PRO A 72 3.58 13.67 -12.58
C PRO A 72 3.34 12.20 -12.95
N ASN A 73 2.42 11.59 -12.20
CA ASN A 73 1.46 10.58 -12.63
C ASN A 73 1.91 9.64 -13.78
N GLN A 74 2.54 8.52 -13.44
CA GLN A 74 2.55 7.35 -14.32
C GLN A 74 1.27 6.56 -14.10
N ASN A 75 0.24 6.83 -14.92
CA ASN A 75 -0.73 5.84 -15.42
C ASN A 75 -1.76 6.53 -16.36
N GLN A 76 -1.42 6.64 -17.65
CA GLN A 76 -2.36 6.69 -18.76
C GLN A 76 -1.75 5.95 -19.95
N ILE A 77 -2.31 4.79 -20.31
CA ILE A 77 -2.32 4.20 -21.65
C ILE A 77 -3.72 3.63 -21.84
#